data_AF-A0A671SIQ0-F1
#
_entry.id   AF-A0A671SIQ0-F1
#
_cell.length_a   1.000
_cell.length_b   1.000
_cell.length_c   1.000
_cell.angle_alpha   90.00
_cell.angle_beta   90.00
_cell.angle_gamma   90.00
#
_symmetry.space_group_name_H-M   'P 1'
#
loop_
_entity.id
_entity.type
_entity.pdbx_description
1 polymer ?
#
loop_
_entity_poly.entity_id
_entity_poly.type
_entity_poly.pdbx_seq_one_letter_code
_entity_poly.pdbx_strand_id
1 'polypeptide(L)'
;MSKDGFLVYLNHEEGSIFNPAHKPIYQDMHQPLNHYFISSSHNTYLMEDQLKGPSSTEAYIKALVKSCRCVELDCWDGANGEPVIYHGHTLTSKVLFKDVIKAIKEYAFKTSQYPVILSLENHCSIEQQKIMAHHLTSILGSVLLTQPLGHQMPNTFPGPESSKKIKLAKELSDLVIYCKSVHFSNFEHSRDYHAFYEMASFKESKAMNLGPKLKRKEKKATPFIHHNMDNLSRIYPAGSRTDSSNYNPVPLWNAGCQIVALNFQTPGKEMDLNQARFLPNGKCGYILKPEFQRDPASQFDPKNLRVGPWLKKKTLHVMIISAQQLPKINKDKQKSIVDPQVRVEIYGVPDDNASKQTHHIDNNGFNPVWNTKFQFTIHVPELALVRFVVEDYDAASSNDLVGLYTLPFTSMQNGELVKISEKLLCSYYEFAHHKSCLLSSGYRHITEQDNQLKCPLQTLLG
;
A
#
# COMPACT_ATOMS: atom_id res chain seq x y z
N MET A 1 -8.10 37.97 -6.38
CA MET A 1 -8.54 37.07 -5.29
C MET A 1 -8.28 37.79 -3.97
N SER A 2 -9.20 37.73 -2.99
CA SER A 2 -8.98 38.32 -1.65
C SER A 2 -8.17 37.37 -0.77
N LYS A 3 -7.65 37.85 0.38
CA LYS A 3 -6.96 37.02 1.38
C LYS A 3 -7.82 35.84 1.83
N ASP A 4 -9.08 36.10 2.15
CA ASP A 4 -10.02 35.04 2.57
C ASP A 4 -10.35 34.09 1.42
N GLY A 5 -10.51 34.60 0.19
CA GLY A 5 -10.68 33.77 -1.01
C GLY A 5 -9.48 32.84 -1.26
N PHE A 6 -8.26 33.30 -0.99
CA PHE A 6 -7.04 32.48 -1.07
C PHE A 6 -6.95 31.45 0.06
N LEU A 7 -7.36 31.81 1.28
CA LEU A 7 -7.47 30.83 2.38
C LEU A 7 -8.56 29.78 2.11
N VAL A 8 -9.68 30.15 1.50
CA VAL A 8 -10.71 29.20 1.04
C VAL A 8 -10.14 28.30 -0.07
N TYR A 9 -9.42 28.85 -1.06
CA TYR A 9 -8.73 28.07 -2.09
C TYR A 9 -7.76 27.04 -1.50
N LEU A 10 -6.91 27.43 -0.53
CA LEU A 10 -6.00 26.51 0.16
C LEU A 10 -6.72 25.41 0.96
N ASN A 11 -7.98 25.61 1.34
CA ASN A 11 -8.82 24.58 1.95
C ASN A 11 -9.65 23.77 0.93
N HIS A 12 -9.70 24.21 -0.33
CA HIS A 12 -10.36 23.49 -1.42
C HIS A 12 -9.48 22.32 -1.90
N GLU A 13 -10.07 21.39 -2.65
CA GLU A 13 -9.32 20.23 -3.16
C GLU A 13 -8.16 20.63 -4.07
N GLU A 14 -8.33 21.70 -4.86
CA GLU A 14 -7.29 22.30 -5.72
C GLU A 14 -6.11 22.94 -4.95
N GLY A 15 -6.28 23.19 -3.65
CA GLY A 15 -5.21 23.63 -2.76
C GLY A 15 -4.47 22.49 -2.05
N SER A 16 -4.89 21.23 -2.28
CA SER A 16 -4.32 20.05 -1.64
C SER A 16 -2.93 19.72 -2.21
N ILE A 17 -2.01 19.26 -1.34
CA ILE A 17 -0.75 18.68 -1.79
C ILE A 17 -0.94 17.47 -2.71
N PHE A 18 -2.09 16.77 -2.61
CA PHE A 18 -2.41 15.62 -3.45
C PHE A 18 -3.16 16.07 -4.70
N ASN A 19 -2.63 15.71 -5.87
CA ASN A 19 -3.15 16.09 -7.18
C ASN A 19 -4.61 15.63 -7.40
N PRO A 20 -5.60 16.54 -7.52
CA PRO A 20 -7.00 16.19 -7.77
C PRO A 20 -7.19 15.36 -9.04
N ALA A 21 -6.36 15.57 -10.07
CA ALA A 21 -6.39 14.76 -11.30
C ALA A 21 -6.08 13.26 -11.06
N HIS A 22 -5.48 12.90 -9.93
CA HIS A 22 -5.21 11.52 -9.53
C HIS A 22 -6.27 10.96 -8.55
N LYS A 23 -7.29 11.75 -8.16
CA LYS A 23 -8.44 11.27 -7.40
C LYS A 23 -9.32 10.29 -8.19
N PRO A 24 -9.72 10.54 -9.46
CA PRO A 24 -10.45 9.56 -10.27
C PRO A 24 -9.54 8.43 -10.78
N ILE A 25 -10.12 7.46 -11.49
CA ILE A 25 -9.35 6.54 -12.34
C ILE A 25 -8.71 7.35 -13.46
N TYR A 26 -7.39 7.21 -13.64
CA TYR A 26 -6.62 7.94 -14.66
C TYR A 26 -5.51 7.12 -15.32
N GLN A 27 -5.18 5.96 -14.76
CA GLN A 27 -4.17 5.06 -15.31
C GLN A 27 -4.79 4.12 -16.35
N ASP A 28 -3.98 3.51 -17.22
CA ASP A 28 -4.47 2.43 -18.08
C ASP A 28 -4.83 1.22 -17.22
N MET A 29 -6.07 0.75 -17.33
CA MET A 29 -6.65 -0.35 -16.56
C MET A 29 -6.85 -1.63 -17.38
N HIS A 30 -6.33 -1.67 -18.61
CA HIS A 30 -6.45 -2.81 -19.54
C HIS A 30 -5.18 -3.67 -19.64
N GLN A 31 -4.13 -3.32 -18.92
CA GLN A 31 -2.88 -4.11 -18.88
C GLN A 31 -3.12 -5.44 -18.14
N PRO A 32 -2.29 -6.47 -18.37
CA PRO A 32 -2.24 -7.69 -17.55
C PRO A 32 -2.28 -7.45 -16.03
N LEU A 33 -2.98 -8.29 -15.24
CA LEU A 33 -3.06 -8.16 -13.77
C LEU A 33 -1.69 -8.04 -13.07
N ASN A 34 -0.69 -8.76 -13.55
CA ASN A 34 0.68 -8.73 -13.03
C ASN A 34 1.44 -7.43 -13.36
N HIS A 35 0.88 -6.53 -14.17
CA HIS A 35 1.36 -5.17 -14.42
C HIS A 35 0.94 -4.16 -13.34
N TYR A 36 0.12 -4.53 -12.35
CA TYR A 36 -0.30 -3.64 -11.25
C TYR A 36 0.29 -4.05 -9.90
N PHE A 37 0.55 -3.09 -9.03
CA PHE A 37 0.53 -3.33 -7.59
C PHE A 37 -0.92 -3.50 -7.13
N ILE A 38 -1.16 -4.42 -6.19
CA ILE A 38 -2.51 -4.82 -5.75
C ILE A 38 -2.60 -4.67 -4.23
N SER A 39 -3.58 -3.90 -3.75
CA SER A 39 -3.80 -3.69 -2.31
C SER A 39 -4.17 -5.00 -1.64
N SER A 40 -3.32 -5.51 -0.74
CA SER A 40 -3.35 -6.91 -0.30
C SER A 40 -3.27 -7.06 1.22
N SER A 41 -4.15 -7.87 1.79
CA SER A 41 -4.20 -8.18 3.22
C SER A 41 -3.69 -9.61 3.48
N HIS A 42 -3.04 -9.79 4.62
CA HIS A 42 -2.66 -11.07 5.21
C HIS A 42 -3.58 -11.37 6.39
N ASN A 43 -3.93 -12.65 6.57
CA ASN A 43 -4.84 -13.20 7.59
C ASN A 43 -6.02 -12.26 7.86
N THR A 44 -6.75 -11.91 6.79
CA THR A 44 -7.71 -10.78 6.75
C THR A 44 -8.85 -10.91 7.76
N TYR A 45 -9.12 -12.10 8.26
CA TYR A 45 -10.08 -12.37 9.32
C TYR A 45 -9.67 -11.82 10.69
N LEU A 46 -8.38 -11.61 10.98
CA LEU A 46 -7.88 -11.20 12.29
C LEU A 46 -8.07 -9.70 12.56
N MET A 47 -8.59 -9.39 13.74
CA MET A 47 -8.76 -8.02 14.25
C MET A 47 -7.56 -7.54 15.08
N GLU A 48 -6.73 -8.46 15.61
CA GLU A 48 -5.62 -8.16 16.53
C GLU A 48 -4.41 -9.07 16.25
N ASP A 49 -3.87 -9.73 17.28
CA ASP A 49 -2.69 -10.61 17.24
C ASP A 49 -2.95 -11.97 16.56
N GLN A 50 -1.88 -12.67 16.17
CA GLN A 50 -1.94 -13.94 15.44
C GLN A 50 -2.18 -15.17 16.33
N LEU A 51 -2.16 -15.05 17.67
CA LEU A 51 -2.15 -16.20 18.58
C LEU A 51 -3.45 -16.41 19.35
N LYS A 52 -4.15 -15.33 19.69
CA LYS A 52 -5.38 -15.31 20.50
C LYS A 52 -6.35 -14.20 20.11
N GLY A 53 -5.96 -13.30 19.20
CA GLY A 53 -6.80 -12.21 18.71
C GLY A 53 -8.13 -12.70 18.11
N PRO A 54 -9.20 -11.89 18.16
CA PRO A 54 -10.48 -12.28 17.60
C PRO A 54 -10.47 -12.24 16.07
N SER A 55 -11.06 -13.28 15.47
CA SER A 55 -11.45 -13.29 14.05
C SER A 55 -12.83 -12.66 13.89
N SER A 56 -13.06 -11.89 12.81
CA SER A 56 -14.36 -11.26 12.53
C SER A 56 -14.60 -11.05 11.03
N THR A 57 -15.87 -11.09 10.62
CA THR A 57 -16.30 -10.59 9.30
C THR A 57 -16.01 -9.10 9.13
N GLU A 58 -16.01 -8.34 10.24
CA GLU A 58 -15.69 -6.91 10.28
C GLU A 58 -14.26 -6.62 9.80
N ALA A 59 -13.32 -7.56 9.97
CA ALA A 59 -11.95 -7.40 9.50
C ALA A 59 -11.88 -7.34 7.96
N TYR A 60 -12.67 -8.19 7.27
CA TYR A 60 -12.85 -8.12 5.82
C TYR A 60 -13.55 -6.83 5.38
N ILE A 61 -14.60 -6.40 6.10
CA ILE A 61 -15.32 -5.15 5.82
C ILE A 61 -14.34 -3.98 5.88
N LYS A 62 -13.56 -3.85 6.96
CA LYS A 62 -12.53 -2.82 7.12
C LYS A 62 -11.46 -2.87 6.03
N ALA A 63 -11.03 -4.07 5.62
CA ALA A 63 -10.06 -4.21 4.54
C ALA A 63 -10.63 -3.74 3.18
N LEU A 64 -11.84 -4.18 2.82
CA LEU A 64 -12.50 -3.82 1.56
C LEU A 64 -12.88 -2.33 1.50
N VAL A 65 -13.29 -1.73 2.63
CA VAL A 65 -13.54 -0.28 2.75
C VAL A 65 -12.24 0.54 2.66
N LYS A 66 -11.09 -0.03 3.04
CA LYS A 66 -9.73 0.50 2.74
C LYS A 66 -9.21 0.07 1.35
N SER A 67 -10.12 -0.24 0.43
CA SER A 67 -9.84 -0.65 -0.96
C SER A 67 -8.85 -1.82 -1.10
N CYS A 68 -8.82 -2.74 -0.14
CA CYS A 68 -8.11 -4.01 -0.30
C CYS A 68 -8.77 -4.82 -1.43
N ARG A 69 -7.94 -5.42 -2.30
CA ARG A 69 -8.32 -6.20 -3.49
C ARG A 69 -7.81 -7.64 -3.46
N CYS A 70 -6.97 -8.02 -2.49
CA CYS A 70 -6.61 -9.41 -2.24
C CYS A 70 -6.78 -9.70 -0.74
N VAL A 71 -7.70 -10.59 -0.39
CA VAL A 71 -8.03 -10.97 0.99
C VAL A 71 -7.77 -12.45 1.24
N GLU A 72 -7.39 -12.81 2.46
CA GLU A 72 -6.95 -14.16 2.85
C GLU A 72 -7.98 -14.85 3.73
N LEU A 73 -8.24 -16.14 3.43
CA LEU A 73 -9.23 -16.98 4.09
C LEU A 73 -8.59 -18.32 4.45
N ASP A 74 -8.16 -18.49 5.70
CA ASP A 74 -7.63 -19.75 6.23
C ASP A 74 -8.79 -20.68 6.57
N CYS A 75 -9.13 -21.58 5.64
CA CYS A 75 -10.32 -22.41 5.70
C CYS A 75 -10.01 -23.73 6.41
N TRP A 76 -10.75 -24.02 7.48
CA TRP A 76 -10.61 -25.22 8.29
C TRP A 76 -11.96 -25.89 8.52
N ASP A 77 -11.94 -27.20 8.80
CA ASP A 77 -13.14 -27.95 9.15
C ASP A 77 -13.79 -27.41 10.42
N GLY A 78 -15.09 -27.10 10.33
CA GLY A 78 -15.90 -26.66 11.46
C GLY A 78 -16.93 -27.70 11.90
N ALA A 79 -17.63 -27.37 12.99
CA ALA A 79 -18.69 -28.20 13.53
C ALA A 79 -19.91 -28.26 12.59
N ASN A 80 -20.70 -29.32 12.70
CA ASN A 80 -21.93 -29.54 11.92
C ASN A 80 -21.73 -29.52 10.38
N GLY A 81 -20.50 -29.75 9.91
CA GLY A 81 -20.15 -29.75 8.48
C GLY A 81 -20.01 -28.36 7.85
N GLU A 82 -20.02 -27.28 8.65
CA GLU A 82 -19.87 -25.91 8.18
C GLU A 82 -18.42 -25.42 8.29
N PRO A 83 -17.75 -25.05 7.18
CA PRO A 83 -16.36 -24.59 7.23
C PRO A 83 -16.20 -23.31 8.05
N VAL A 84 -15.09 -23.21 8.75
CA VAL A 84 -14.71 -22.04 9.57
C VAL A 84 -13.43 -21.40 9.05
N ILE A 85 -13.23 -20.13 9.42
CA ILE A 85 -11.99 -19.38 9.19
C ILE A 85 -11.40 -18.95 10.53
N TYR A 86 -10.12 -19.27 10.74
CA TYR A 86 -9.27 -18.84 11.86
C TYR A 86 -7.81 -19.20 11.59
N HIS A 87 -6.87 -18.69 12.39
CA HIS A 87 -5.46 -19.03 12.23
C HIS A 87 -5.18 -20.39 12.86
N GLY A 88 -4.83 -21.36 12.01
CA GLY A 88 -4.64 -22.77 12.39
C GLY A 88 -3.65 -22.96 13.55
N HIS A 89 -3.92 -23.95 14.40
CA HIS A 89 -3.10 -24.29 15.58
C HIS A 89 -2.91 -23.16 16.62
N THR A 90 -3.77 -22.14 16.61
CA THR A 90 -3.76 -21.04 17.60
C THR A 90 -5.05 -20.98 18.43
N LEU A 91 -5.13 -20.02 19.35
CA LEU A 91 -6.31 -19.70 20.17
C LEU A 91 -7.16 -18.57 19.58
N THR A 92 -6.89 -18.13 18.33
CA THR A 92 -7.70 -17.12 17.65
C THR A 92 -9.15 -17.60 17.52
N SER A 93 -10.11 -16.68 17.64
CA SER A 93 -11.53 -17.06 17.55
C SER A 93 -11.90 -17.48 16.11
N LYS A 94 -13.07 -18.11 15.93
CA LYS A 94 -13.52 -18.68 14.66
C LYS A 94 -14.70 -17.90 14.10
N VAL A 95 -14.73 -17.70 12.78
CA VAL A 95 -15.91 -17.21 12.04
C VAL A 95 -16.35 -18.23 11.00
N LEU A 96 -17.64 -18.26 10.64
CA LEU A 96 -18.15 -19.17 9.61
C LEU A 96 -17.74 -18.69 8.22
N PHE A 97 -17.24 -19.59 7.38
CA PHE A 97 -16.84 -19.30 6.00
C PHE A 97 -17.96 -18.62 5.21
N LYS A 98 -19.19 -19.15 5.31
CA LYS A 98 -20.38 -18.60 4.62
C LYS A 98 -20.67 -17.13 4.98
N ASP A 99 -20.40 -16.71 6.22
CA ASP A 99 -20.68 -15.34 6.66
C ASP A 99 -19.58 -14.37 6.25
N VAL A 100 -18.33 -14.86 6.15
CA VAL A 100 -17.24 -14.14 5.46
C VAL A 100 -17.55 -13.95 3.98
N ILE A 101 -18.02 -14.98 3.26
CA ILE A 101 -18.39 -14.86 1.84
C ILE A 101 -19.58 -13.88 1.64
N LYS A 102 -20.56 -13.85 2.55
CA LYS A 102 -21.63 -12.83 2.52
C LYS A 102 -21.08 -11.41 2.69
N ALA A 103 -20.23 -11.19 3.68
CA ALA A 103 -19.60 -9.89 3.92
C ALA A 103 -18.75 -9.45 2.71
N ILE A 104 -18.00 -10.37 2.11
CA ILE A 104 -17.25 -10.11 0.87
C ILE A 104 -18.20 -9.74 -0.27
N LYS A 105 -19.30 -10.48 -0.49
CA LYS A 105 -20.29 -10.14 -1.54
C LYS A 105 -20.81 -8.71 -1.41
N GLU A 106 -21.16 -8.30 -0.19
CA GLU A 106 -21.75 -6.99 0.06
C GLU A 106 -20.73 -5.85 -0.08
N TYR A 107 -19.48 -6.05 0.36
CA TYR A 107 -18.48 -4.97 0.44
C TYR A 107 -17.43 -4.97 -0.69
N ALA A 108 -17.29 -6.04 -1.47
CA ALA A 108 -16.26 -6.18 -2.51
C ALA A 108 -16.20 -4.96 -3.44
N PHE A 109 -17.36 -4.46 -3.88
CA PHE A 109 -17.44 -3.42 -4.90
C PHE A 109 -17.93 -2.05 -4.40
N LYS A 110 -18.03 -1.84 -3.08
CA LYS A 110 -18.50 -0.54 -2.50
C LYS A 110 -17.52 0.61 -2.69
N THR A 111 -16.22 0.34 -2.81
CA THR A 111 -15.13 1.33 -2.92
C THR A 111 -14.36 1.28 -4.24
N SER A 112 -14.52 0.22 -5.01
CA SER A 112 -13.81 -0.02 -6.26
C SER A 112 -14.55 -1.07 -7.09
N GLN A 113 -14.73 -0.83 -8.38
CA GLN A 113 -15.35 -1.79 -9.30
C GLN A 113 -14.39 -2.89 -9.76
N TYR A 114 -13.10 -2.80 -9.41
CA TYR A 114 -12.09 -3.75 -9.84
C TYR A 114 -12.09 -5.01 -8.96
N PRO A 115 -11.66 -6.17 -9.48
CA PRO A 115 -11.85 -7.48 -8.86
C PRO A 115 -11.31 -7.61 -7.43
N VAL A 116 -11.84 -8.59 -6.71
CA VAL A 116 -11.29 -9.04 -5.44
C VAL A 116 -10.78 -10.48 -5.59
N ILE A 117 -9.51 -10.67 -5.29
CA ILE A 117 -8.84 -11.97 -5.23
C ILE A 117 -9.08 -12.58 -3.84
N LEU A 118 -9.58 -13.81 -3.81
CA LEU A 118 -9.74 -14.61 -2.59
C LEU A 118 -8.57 -15.59 -2.49
N SER A 119 -7.62 -15.31 -1.60
CA SER A 119 -6.50 -16.19 -1.28
C SER A 119 -6.98 -17.25 -0.27
N LEU A 120 -7.43 -18.40 -0.76
CA LEU A 120 -7.88 -19.52 0.07
C LEU A 120 -6.67 -20.33 0.54
N GLU A 121 -6.36 -20.32 1.84
CA GLU A 121 -5.49 -21.32 2.45
C GLU A 121 -6.35 -22.47 2.97
N ASN A 122 -6.42 -23.57 2.23
CA ASN A 122 -7.43 -24.61 2.41
C ASN A 122 -6.89 -25.84 3.16
N HIS A 123 -7.38 -26.03 4.38
CA HIS A 123 -7.12 -27.17 5.27
C HIS A 123 -8.37 -28.04 5.51
N CYS A 124 -9.45 -27.82 4.75
CA CYS A 124 -10.71 -28.56 4.90
C CYS A 124 -10.66 -29.99 4.32
N SER A 125 -11.47 -30.88 4.87
CA SER A 125 -11.81 -32.19 4.28
C SER A 125 -12.50 -32.03 2.92
N ILE A 126 -12.54 -33.09 2.10
CA ILE A 126 -13.16 -33.06 0.78
C ILE A 126 -14.67 -32.74 0.88
N GLU A 127 -15.31 -33.20 1.94
CA GLU A 127 -16.70 -32.95 2.29
C GLU A 127 -16.93 -31.45 2.53
N GLN A 128 -16.12 -30.82 3.39
CA GLN A 128 -16.25 -29.39 3.68
C GLN A 128 -15.74 -28.50 2.53
N GLN A 129 -14.80 -28.96 1.69
CA GLN A 129 -14.43 -28.27 0.44
C GLN A 129 -15.60 -28.18 -0.56
N LYS A 130 -16.47 -29.21 -0.63
CA LYS A 130 -17.70 -29.14 -1.44
C LYS A 130 -18.68 -28.11 -0.87
N ILE A 131 -18.78 -28.01 0.46
CA ILE A 131 -19.57 -26.97 1.14
C ILE A 131 -18.99 -25.57 0.89
N MET A 132 -17.67 -25.39 0.90
CA MET A 132 -17.00 -24.14 0.51
C MET A 132 -17.34 -23.75 -0.94
N ALA A 133 -17.23 -24.69 -1.88
CA ALA A 133 -17.57 -24.45 -3.28
C ALA A 133 -19.07 -24.12 -3.47
N HIS A 134 -19.96 -24.79 -2.74
CA HIS A 134 -21.39 -24.47 -2.70
C HIS A 134 -21.64 -23.06 -2.15
N HIS A 135 -21.02 -22.67 -1.03
CA HIS A 135 -21.14 -21.33 -0.46
C HIS A 135 -20.60 -20.25 -1.41
N LEU A 136 -19.43 -20.46 -2.01
CA LEU A 136 -18.87 -19.54 -3.01
C LEU A 136 -19.84 -19.35 -4.18
N THR A 137 -20.27 -20.44 -4.82
CA THR A 137 -21.14 -20.39 -6.00
C THR A 137 -22.55 -19.85 -5.70
N SER A 138 -23.18 -20.26 -4.61
CA SER A 138 -24.54 -19.81 -4.25
C SER A 138 -24.58 -18.38 -3.72
N ILE A 139 -23.60 -17.97 -2.90
CA ILE A 139 -23.58 -16.64 -2.30
C ILE A 139 -23.10 -15.62 -3.32
N LEU A 140 -21.92 -15.82 -3.94
CA LEU A 140 -21.37 -14.83 -4.89
C LEU A 140 -22.13 -14.85 -6.22
N GLY A 141 -22.61 -16.01 -6.68
CA GLY A 141 -23.39 -16.12 -7.92
C GLY A 141 -22.63 -15.58 -9.14
N SER A 142 -23.23 -14.66 -9.88
CA SER A 142 -22.67 -14.10 -11.12
C SER A 142 -21.41 -13.23 -10.94
N VAL A 143 -21.08 -12.77 -9.72
CA VAL A 143 -19.81 -12.05 -9.49
C VAL A 143 -18.63 -12.99 -9.21
N LEU A 144 -18.87 -14.30 -9.10
CA LEU A 144 -17.81 -15.30 -9.01
C LEU A 144 -17.33 -15.72 -10.40
N LEU A 145 -16.02 -15.72 -10.54
CA LEU A 145 -15.34 -16.04 -11.77
C LEU A 145 -15.10 -17.55 -11.90
N THR A 146 -15.83 -18.21 -12.80
CA THR A 146 -15.87 -19.70 -12.90
C THR A 146 -15.35 -20.25 -14.23
N GLN A 147 -15.11 -19.40 -15.23
CA GLN A 147 -14.78 -19.76 -16.62
C GLN A 147 -13.86 -18.73 -17.28
N PRO A 148 -13.09 -19.10 -18.33
CA PRO A 148 -12.24 -18.20 -19.14
C PRO A 148 -12.96 -16.99 -19.71
N LEU A 149 -12.20 -15.93 -19.99
CA LEU A 149 -12.66 -14.86 -20.83
C LEU A 149 -12.23 -15.12 -22.26
N GLY A 150 -13.15 -14.80 -23.17
CA GLY A 150 -13.07 -15.31 -24.52
C GLY A 150 -13.19 -16.83 -24.57
N HIS A 151 -12.81 -17.38 -25.72
CA HIS A 151 -13.12 -18.76 -26.08
C HIS A 151 -11.98 -19.74 -25.75
N GLN A 152 -10.82 -19.23 -25.32
CA GLN A 152 -9.59 -20.00 -25.03
C GLN A 152 -8.85 -19.38 -23.84
N MET A 153 -7.90 -20.12 -23.25
CA MET A 153 -6.95 -19.54 -22.29
C MET A 153 -6.04 -18.54 -23.02
N PRO A 154 -5.87 -17.29 -22.53
CA PRO A 154 -4.87 -16.39 -23.08
C PRO A 154 -3.46 -16.85 -22.74
N ASN A 155 -2.45 -16.27 -23.40
CA ASN A 155 -1.03 -16.58 -23.18
C ASN A 155 -0.37 -15.70 -22.09
N THR A 156 -1.11 -14.75 -21.53
CA THR A 156 -0.68 -13.78 -20.50
C THR A 156 -1.82 -13.57 -19.51
N PHE A 157 -1.54 -12.96 -18.35
CA PHE A 157 -2.64 -12.44 -17.54
C PHE A 157 -3.44 -11.45 -18.39
N PRO A 158 -4.77 -11.53 -18.43
CA PRO A 158 -5.57 -10.44 -18.95
C PRO A 158 -5.58 -9.29 -17.95
N GLY A 159 -5.96 -8.11 -18.44
CA GLY A 159 -6.49 -7.09 -17.54
C GLY A 159 -7.71 -7.63 -16.81
N PRO A 160 -7.86 -7.28 -15.52
CA PRO A 160 -8.69 -7.86 -14.43
C PRO A 160 -9.65 -9.07 -14.60
N GLU A 161 -9.50 -9.98 -15.57
CA GLU A 161 -10.67 -10.70 -16.10
C GLU A 161 -10.33 -12.06 -16.79
N SER A 162 -10.35 -13.17 -16.00
CA SER A 162 -10.55 -14.64 -16.28
C SER A 162 -9.94 -15.42 -17.49
N SER A 163 -9.57 -16.74 -17.48
CA SER A 163 -9.46 -17.81 -16.44
C SER A 163 -9.00 -19.22 -16.96
N LYS A 164 -8.27 -20.06 -16.19
CA LYS A 164 -8.30 -21.59 -16.01
C LYS A 164 -6.94 -22.17 -15.49
N LYS A 165 -6.77 -23.38 -14.89
CA LYS A 165 -7.55 -24.34 -14.03
C LYS A 165 -6.68 -25.57 -13.62
N ILE A 166 -6.46 -25.90 -12.33
CA ILE A 166 -5.74 -27.13 -11.85
C ILE A 166 -6.32 -27.69 -10.51
N LYS A 167 -6.11 -29.01 -10.24
CA LYS A 167 -6.75 -29.91 -9.22
C LYS A 167 -6.78 -29.45 -7.74
N LEU A 168 -7.96 -29.64 -7.13
CA LEU A 168 -8.42 -29.49 -5.73
C LEU A 168 -9.65 -30.44 -5.60
N ALA A 169 -10.53 -30.36 -4.58
CA ALA A 169 -11.90 -30.92 -4.76
C ALA A 169 -12.49 -30.30 -6.04
N LYS A 170 -13.05 -31.10 -6.97
CA LYS A 170 -13.24 -30.65 -8.36
C LYS A 170 -14.06 -29.35 -8.44
N GLU A 171 -15.07 -29.23 -7.61
CA GLU A 171 -15.95 -28.07 -7.47
C GLU A 171 -15.19 -26.80 -7.06
N LEU A 172 -14.23 -26.90 -6.14
CA LEU A 172 -13.38 -25.78 -5.69
C LEU A 172 -12.21 -25.54 -6.65
N SER A 173 -11.67 -26.61 -7.25
CA SER A 173 -10.63 -26.63 -8.29
C SER A 173 -11.08 -25.86 -9.53
N ASP A 174 -12.35 -26.06 -9.89
CA ASP A 174 -13.00 -25.44 -11.02
C ASP A 174 -13.25 -23.94 -10.82
N LEU A 175 -13.02 -23.41 -9.61
CA LEU A 175 -13.00 -21.97 -9.30
C LEU A 175 -11.57 -21.38 -9.27
N VAL A 176 -10.53 -22.22 -9.21
CA VAL A 176 -9.13 -21.76 -9.25
C VAL A 176 -8.74 -21.50 -10.70
N ILE A 177 -8.55 -20.22 -10.98
CA ILE A 177 -8.73 -19.65 -12.30
C ILE A 177 -7.44 -18.99 -12.80
N TYR A 178 -6.86 -18.06 -12.02
CA TYR A 178 -5.66 -17.31 -12.40
C TYR A 178 -4.64 -17.08 -11.30
N CYS A 179 -4.98 -17.47 -10.08
CA CYS A 179 -4.07 -17.41 -8.95
C CYS A 179 -3.83 -18.86 -8.49
N LYS A 180 -3.42 -19.73 -9.42
CA LYS A 180 -3.12 -21.12 -9.07
C LYS A 180 -1.82 -21.12 -8.25
N SER A 181 -1.95 -21.39 -6.96
CA SER A 181 -0.79 -21.49 -6.06
C SER A 181 0.18 -22.57 -6.54
N VAL A 182 1.47 -22.23 -6.63
CA VAL A 182 2.56 -23.15 -6.97
C VAL A 182 3.77 -22.95 -6.06
N HIS A 183 4.59 -24.01 -5.93
CA HIS A 183 5.85 -23.92 -5.20
C HIS A 183 6.92 -23.21 -6.05
N PHE A 184 7.61 -22.22 -5.46
CA PHE A 184 8.75 -21.58 -6.11
C PHE A 184 10.07 -22.30 -5.80
N SER A 185 10.59 -22.97 -6.83
CA SER A 185 11.93 -23.59 -6.86
C SER A 185 13.03 -22.53 -7.02
N ASN A 186 13.13 -21.91 -8.21
CA ASN A 186 14.07 -20.84 -8.58
C ASN A 186 13.53 -20.07 -9.81
N PHE A 187 14.20 -18.99 -10.21
CA PHE A 187 13.72 -18.12 -11.30
C PHE A 187 13.83 -18.78 -12.68
N GLU A 188 14.85 -19.58 -12.91
CA GLU A 188 15.07 -20.32 -14.15
C GLU A 188 13.93 -21.33 -14.37
N HIS A 189 13.65 -22.17 -13.37
CA HIS A 189 12.52 -23.09 -13.37
C HIS A 189 11.19 -22.36 -13.51
N SER A 190 11.01 -21.21 -12.84
CA SER A 190 9.77 -20.45 -12.99
C SER A 190 9.57 -19.95 -14.42
N ARG A 191 10.62 -19.40 -15.06
CA ARG A 191 10.56 -18.92 -16.44
C ARG A 191 10.29 -20.06 -17.43
N ASP A 192 10.90 -21.22 -17.21
CA ASP A 192 10.89 -22.32 -18.18
C ASP A 192 9.65 -23.22 -18.02
N TYR A 193 8.99 -23.23 -16.85
CA TYR A 193 7.87 -24.15 -16.55
C TYR A 193 6.61 -23.52 -15.95
N HIS A 194 6.65 -22.33 -15.33
CA HIS A 194 5.43 -21.76 -14.75
C HIS A 194 4.62 -21.04 -15.82
N ALA A 195 3.34 -21.37 -15.92
CA ALA A 195 2.43 -20.55 -16.73
C ALA A 195 2.11 -19.23 -16.00
N PHE A 196 1.71 -18.19 -16.73
CA PHE A 196 1.38 -16.88 -16.14
C PHE A 196 0.37 -17.01 -14.98
N TYR A 197 -0.68 -17.84 -15.15
CA TYR A 197 -1.75 -18.08 -14.16
C TYR A 197 -1.31 -18.80 -12.88
N GLU A 198 -0.02 -19.12 -12.79
CA GLU A 198 0.59 -19.72 -11.61
C GLU A 198 1.26 -18.63 -10.76
N MET A 199 0.92 -18.64 -9.47
CA MET A 199 1.31 -17.62 -8.49
C MET A 199 2.15 -18.26 -7.40
N ALA A 200 3.30 -17.66 -7.11
CA ALA A 200 4.17 -18.08 -6.02
C ALA A 200 3.95 -17.23 -4.76
N SER A 201 3.95 -17.88 -3.59
CA SER A 201 3.88 -17.23 -2.28
C SER A 201 5.25 -17.27 -1.58
N PHE A 202 5.68 -16.14 -1.02
CA PHE A 202 6.97 -15.96 -0.38
C PHE A 202 6.83 -15.30 1.00
N LYS A 203 7.37 -15.94 2.05
CA LYS A 203 7.59 -15.27 3.34
C LYS A 203 8.50 -14.05 3.15
N GLU A 204 8.24 -12.94 3.85
CA GLU A 204 8.98 -11.66 3.72
C GLU A 204 10.51 -11.84 3.68
N SER A 205 11.06 -12.75 4.51
CA SER A 205 12.49 -12.99 4.62
C SER A 205 13.08 -13.68 3.38
N LYS A 206 12.32 -14.59 2.74
CA LYS A 206 12.71 -15.22 1.46
C LYS A 206 12.61 -14.19 0.33
N ALA A 207 11.50 -13.44 0.26
CA ALA A 207 11.28 -12.42 -0.76
C ALA A 207 12.33 -11.30 -0.73
N MET A 208 12.65 -10.79 0.46
CA MET A 208 13.70 -9.78 0.64
C MET A 208 15.07 -10.29 0.18
N ASN A 209 15.42 -11.54 0.51
CA ASN A 209 16.70 -12.15 0.10
C ASN A 209 16.78 -12.39 -1.41
N LEU A 210 15.69 -12.79 -2.07
CA LEU A 210 15.60 -12.98 -3.53
C LEU A 210 15.62 -11.65 -4.31
N GLY A 211 15.13 -10.58 -3.70
CA GLY A 211 15.08 -9.24 -4.29
C GLY A 211 16.14 -8.30 -3.72
N PRO A 212 15.76 -7.16 -3.12
CA PRO A 212 16.68 -6.08 -2.80
C PRO A 212 17.71 -6.37 -1.69
N LYS A 213 17.70 -7.55 -1.04
CA LYS A 213 18.74 -7.96 -0.07
C LYS A 213 19.69 -9.07 -0.56
N LEU A 214 19.68 -9.44 -1.85
CA LEU A 214 20.70 -10.34 -2.44
C LEU A 214 22.12 -9.97 -1.98
N LYS A 215 22.88 -10.97 -1.51
CA LYS A 215 24.24 -10.79 -0.97
C LYS A 215 25.20 -10.44 -2.11
N ARG A 216 26.33 -9.77 -1.81
CA ARG A 216 27.35 -9.29 -2.79
C ARG A 216 27.89 -10.32 -3.81
N LYS A 217 27.60 -11.61 -3.66
CA LYS A 217 28.04 -12.69 -4.57
C LYS A 217 26.95 -13.18 -5.55
N GLU A 218 25.69 -12.81 -5.38
CA GLU A 218 24.60 -13.20 -6.28
C GLU A 218 24.27 -12.07 -7.26
N LYS A 219 24.14 -12.41 -8.55
CA LYS A 219 24.19 -11.44 -9.66
C LYS A 219 22.81 -10.82 -9.94
N LYS A 220 22.64 -9.57 -9.50
CA LYS A 220 21.51 -8.64 -9.78
C LYS A 220 20.16 -8.98 -9.13
N ALA A 221 19.39 -7.96 -8.73
CA ALA A 221 17.99 -8.10 -8.32
C ALA A 221 17.00 -8.28 -9.50
N THR A 222 17.50 -8.09 -10.72
CA THR A 222 16.82 -8.18 -12.00
C THR A 222 15.99 -9.46 -12.23
N PRO A 223 16.41 -10.69 -11.83
CA PRO A 223 15.61 -11.90 -12.05
C PRO A 223 14.23 -11.89 -11.39
N PHE A 224 14.11 -11.32 -10.18
CA PHE A 224 12.81 -11.22 -9.50
C PHE A 224 11.90 -10.18 -10.18
N ILE A 225 12.50 -9.09 -10.68
CA ILE A 225 11.76 -8.05 -11.40
C ILE A 225 11.19 -8.61 -12.71
N HIS A 226 11.96 -9.37 -13.49
CA HIS A 226 11.47 -10.05 -14.69
C HIS A 226 10.43 -11.14 -14.38
N HIS A 227 10.64 -11.97 -13.34
CA HIS A 227 9.60 -12.92 -12.91
C HIS A 227 8.27 -12.22 -12.61
N ASN A 228 8.29 -11.02 -12.03
CA ASN A 228 7.10 -10.21 -11.79
C ASN A 228 6.56 -9.47 -13.04
N MET A 229 7.17 -9.61 -14.22
CA MET A 229 6.60 -9.20 -15.52
C MET A 229 5.74 -10.31 -16.13
N ASP A 230 5.98 -11.57 -15.76
CA ASP A 230 5.32 -12.75 -16.34
C ASP A 230 4.34 -13.43 -15.35
N ASN A 231 4.66 -13.41 -14.05
CA ASN A 231 3.90 -14.04 -12.98
C ASN A 231 3.41 -13.03 -11.92
N LEU A 232 2.42 -13.45 -11.11
CA LEU A 232 2.09 -12.80 -9.84
C LEU A 232 2.95 -13.37 -8.71
N SER A 233 3.49 -12.49 -7.86
CA SER A 233 4.14 -12.85 -6.61
C SER A 233 3.34 -12.35 -5.41
N ARG A 234 2.99 -13.26 -4.50
CA ARG A 234 2.42 -12.98 -3.18
C ARG A 234 3.52 -12.96 -2.12
N ILE A 235 3.60 -11.89 -1.34
CA ILE A 235 4.49 -11.81 -0.17
C ILE A 235 3.64 -11.65 1.08
N TYR A 236 3.99 -12.38 2.14
CA TYR A 236 3.28 -12.34 3.42
C TYR A 236 4.25 -12.17 4.60
N PRO A 237 3.77 -11.65 5.75
CA PRO A 237 4.58 -11.44 6.94
C PRO A 237 5.24 -12.72 7.46
N ALA A 238 6.37 -12.59 8.14
CA ALA A 238 6.98 -13.70 8.84
C ALA A 238 6.12 -14.13 10.03
N GLY A 239 5.83 -15.44 10.19
CA GLY A 239 5.10 -15.97 11.35
C GLY A 239 5.75 -15.75 12.73
N SER A 240 6.93 -15.13 12.80
CA SER A 240 7.49 -14.58 14.04
C SER A 240 6.85 -13.25 14.47
N ARG A 241 6.04 -12.62 13.60
CA ARG A 241 5.27 -11.39 13.85
C ARG A 241 3.92 -11.74 14.47
N THR A 242 3.99 -12.41 15.61
CA THR A 242 2.80 -12.88 16.33
C THR A 242 1.95 -11.72 16.86
N ASP A 243 2.55 -10.54 17.03
CA ASP A 243 1.94 -9.25 17.32
C ASP A 243 1.20 -8.61 16.14
N SER A 244 1.11 -9.30 14.99
CA SER A 244 0.59 -8.75 13.73
C SER A 244 1.35 -7.52 13.21
N SER A 245 2.61 -7.29 13.64
CA SER A 245 3.45 -6.23 13.07
C SER A 245 3.63 -6.38 11.55
N ASN A 246 3.96 -5.29 10.88
CA ASN A 246 4.15 -5.25 9.43
C ASN A 246 5.63 -5.13 9.05
N TYR A 247 5.97 -5.58 7.84
CA TYR A 247 7.27 -5.35 7.20
C TYR A 247 7.17 -4.17 6.23
N ASN A 248 8.30 -3.49 5.95
CA ASN A 248 8.32 -2.41 4.96
C ASN A 248 8.00 -2.96 3.55
N PRO A 249 6.90 -2.54 2.90
CA PRO A 249 6.50 -3.05 1.59
C PRO A 249 7.33 -2.47 0.42
N VAL A 250 7.93 -1.28 0.61
CA VAL A 250 8.59 -0.52 -0.47
C VAL A 250 9.69 -1.29 -1.21
N PRO A 251 10.60 -2.03 -0.53
CA PRO A 251 11.62 -2.81 -1.24
C PRO A 251 11.03 -3.90 -2.16
N LEU A 252 9.83 -4.40 -1.87
CA LEU A 252 9.16 -5.44 -2.68
C LEU A 252 8.42 -4.82 -3.87
N TRP A 253 7.81 -3.64 -3.71
CA TRP A 253 7.34 -2.86 -4.86
C TRP A 253 8.49 -2.45 -5.79
N ASN A 254 9.67 -2.11 -5.24
CA ASN A 254 10.88 -1.88 -6.05
C ASN A 254 11.33 -3.13 -6.84
N ALA A 255 11.02 -4.33 -6.33
CA ALA A 255 11.22 -5.60 -7.04
C ALA A 255 10.06 -5.98 -7.99
N GLY A 256 9.05 -5.11 -8.14
CA GLY A 256 7.90 -5.31 -9.02
C GLY A 256 6.81 -6.23 -8.46
N CYS A 257 6.93 -6.67 -7.19
CA CYS A 257 5.99 -7.59 -6.56
C CYS A 257 4.61 -6.95 -6.38
N GLN A 258 3.56 -7.68 -6.76
CA GLN A 258 2.20 -7.15 -6.89
C GLN A 258 1.38 -7.30 -5.61
N ILE A 259 1.35 -8.51 -5.04
CA ILE A 259 0.50 -8.88 -3.91
C ILE A 259 1.35 -8.84 -2.63
N VAL A 260 1.66 -7.63 -2.18
CA VAL A 260 2.46 -7.39 -0.96
C VAL A 260 1.51 -7.33 0.24
N ALA A 261 1.21 -8.48 0.82
CA ALA A 261 0.18 -8.64 1.84
C ALA A 261 0.63 -8.15 3.22
N LEU A 262 -0.17 -7.30 3.85
CA LEU A 262 0.07 -6.73 5.18
C LEU A 262 -1.08 -7.05 6.15
N ASN A 263 -0.80 -7.02 7.44
CA ASN A 263 -1.80 -7.07 8.51
C ASN A 263 -2.55 -5.72 8.55
N PHE A 264 -3.77 -5.68 7.99
CA PHE A 264 -4.57 -4.45 7.78
C PHE A 264 -5.18 -3.86 9.06
N GLN A 265 -5.25 -4.67 10.11
CA GLN A 265 -5.65 -4.27 11.46
C GLN A 265 -4.57 -3.43 12.16
N THR A 266 -3.30 -3.65 11.84
CA THR A 266 -2.16 -3.05 12.56
C THR A 266 -1.80 -1.66 12.01
N PRO A 267 -2.05 -0.57 12.75
CA PRO A 267 -1.61 0.76 12.35
C PRO A 267 -0.07 0.88 12.42
N GLY A 268 0.48 1.82 11.66
CA GLY A 268 1.92 2.11 11.65
C GLY A 268 2.42 2.51 10.28
N LYS A 269 3.66 2.98 10.23
CA LYS A 269 4.35 3.48 9.01
C LYS A 269 4.21 2.55 7.80
N GLU A 270 4.34 1.25 8.00
CA GLU A 270 4.19 0.24 6.95
C GLU A 270 2.79 0.25 6.31
N MET A 271 1.74 0.46 7.12
CA MET A 271 0.37 0.62 6.66
C MET A 271 0.11 2.01 6.07
N ASP A 272 0.74 3.07 6.61
CA ASP A 272 0.68 4.42 6.01
C ASP A 272 1.21 4.41 4.56
N LEU A 273 2.38 3.77 4.36
CA LEU A 273 3.01 3.62 3.04
C LEU A 273 2.12 2.81 2.07
N ASN A 274 1.42 1.80 2.58
CA ASN A 274 0.45 1.01 1.82
C ASN A 274 -0.78 1.83 1.42
N GLN A 275 -1.45 2.48 2.38
CA GLN A 275 -2.61 3.33 2.09
C GLN A 275 -2.25 4.49 1.15
N ALA A 276 -1.04 5.05 1.26
CA ALA A 276 -0.53 6.05 0.34
C ALA A 276 -0.27 5.52 -1.07
N ARG A 277 0.33 4.32 -1.22
CA ARG A 277 0.53 3.71 -2.53
C ARG A 277 -0.78 3.56 -3.30
N PHE A 278 -1.86 3.18 -2.60
CA PHE A 278 -3.20 2.97 -3.14
C PHE A 278 -4.15 4.17 -3.00
N LEU A 279 -3.63 5.35 -2.62
CA LEU A 279 -4.37 6.61 -2.54
C LEU A 279 -4.81 7.16 -3.93
N PRO A 280 -3.96 7.19 -4.97
CA PRO A 280 -4.38 7.66 -6.29
C PRO A 280 -5.16 6.60 -7.09
N ASN A 281 -5.56 6.97 -8.29
CA ASN A 281 -6.26 6.12 -9.25
C ASN A 281 -7.60 5.60 -8.67
N GLY A 282 -8.51 6.52 -8.34
CA GLY A 282 -9.84 6.19 -7.83
C GLY A 282 -9.88 5.56 -6.44
N LYS A 283 -8.75 5.50 -5.72
CA LYS A 283 -8.54 4.56 -4.60
C LYS A 283 -8.95 3.13 -4.97
N CYS A 284 -8.73 2.72 -6.22
CA CYS A 284 -9.32 1.48 -6.73
C CYS A 284 -8.62 0.20 -6.22
N GLY A 285 -7.49 0.35 -5.52
CA GLY A 285 -6.68 -0.77 -5.01
C GLY A 285 -5.76 -1.42 -6.04
N TYR A 286 -5.72 -0.89 -7.28
CA TYR A 286 -4.83 -1.28 -8.36
C TYR A 286 -4.03 -0.06 -8.85
N ILE A 287 -2.70 -0.20 -8.91
CA ILE A 287 -1.79 0.88 -9.34
C ILE A 287 -0.85 0.32 -10.40
N LEU A 288 -0.89 0.87 -11.60
CA LEU A 288 -0.07 0.44 -12.72
C LEU A 288 1.42 0.62 -12.38
N LYS A 289 2.21 -0.44 -12.58
CA LYS A 289 3.65 -0.39 -12.36
C LYS A 289 4.33 0.54 -13.37
N PRO A 290 5.45 1.19 -13.00
CA PRO A 290 6.31 1.90 -13.94
C PRO A 290 6.66 1.03 -15.15
N GLU A 291 6.82 1.65 -16.31
CA GLU A 291 7.10 0.97 -17.58
C GLU A 291 8.33 0.04 -17.50
N PHE A 292 9.40 0.48 -16.81
CA PHE A 292 10.61 -0.31 -16.59
C PHE A 292 10.45 -1.52 -15.63
N GLN A 293 9.26 -1.73 -15.06
CA GLN A 293 8.87 -2.95 -14.32
C GLN A 293 7.80 -3.79 -15.08
N ARG A 294 7.60 -3.47 -16.37
CA ARG A 294 6.68 -4.13 -17.31
C ARG A 294 7.34 -4.45 -18.66
N ASP A 295 8.42 -3.74 -19.01
CA ASP A 295 9.25 -3.99 -20.20
C ASP A 295 10.27 -5.12 -19.97
N PRO A 296 10.20 -6.26 -20.70
CA PRO A 296 11.17 -7.36 -20.62
C PRO A 296 12.61 -6.98 -21.00
N ALA A 297 12.84 -5.90 -21.75
CA ALA A 297 14.18 -5.42 -22.08
C ALA A 297 14.83 -4.63 -20.91
N SER A 298 14.04 -4.23 -19.91
CA SER A 298 14.51 -3.43 -18.78
C SER A 298 15.66 -4.08 -18.02
N GLN A 299 16.71 -3.30 -17.74
CA GLN A 299 17.83 -3.70 -16.89
C GLN A 299 17.79 -2.99 -15.52
N PHE A 300 16.60 -2.63 -15.05
CA PHE A 300 16.42 -1.99 -13.75
C PHE A 300 16.96 -2.87 -12.60
N ASP A 301 17.80 -2.28 -11.77
CA ASP A 301 18.23 -2.83 -10.48
C ASP A 301 18.11 -1.71 -9.44
N PRO A 302 17.13 -1.77 -8.51
CA PRO A 302 16.91 -0.71 -7.53
C PRO A 302 18.10 -0.52 -6.57
N LYS A 303 19.03 -1.47 -6.47
CA LYS A 303 20.22 -1.38 -5.60
C LYS A 303 21.43 -0.78 -6.30
N ASN A 304 21.47 -0.83 -7.63
CA ASN A 304 22.63 -0.49 -8.45
C ASN A 304 22.16 0.33 -9.66
N LEU A 305 21.59 1.51 -9.40
CA LEU A 305 20.98 2.34 -10.43
C LEU A 305 22.00 2.71 -11.51
N ARG A 306 21.73 2.26 -12.74
CA ARG A 306 22.47 2.64 -13.96
C ARG A 306 21.67 3.65 -14.77
N VAL A 307 22.29 4.25 -15.79
CA VAL A 307 21.58 5.05 -16.79
C VAL A 307 20.50 4.19 -17.47
N GLY A 308 19.28 4.71 -17.52
CA GLY A 308 18.10 4.03 -18.05
C GLY A 308 16.82 4.83 -17.78
N PRO A 309 15.66 4.41 -18.33
CA PRO A 309 14.41 5.18 -18.30
C PRO A 309 13.85 5.44 -16.90
N TRP A 310 14.29 4.69 -15.88
CA TRP A 310 13.94 4.91 -14.47
C TRP A 310 14.60 6.15 -13.84
N LEU A 311 15.75 6.61 -14.34
CA LEU A 311 16.52 7.73 -13.75
C LEU A 311 15.95 9.11 -14.14
N LYS A 312 14.68 9.37 -13.86
CA LYS A 312 14.01 10.66 -14.10
C LYS A 312 14.31 11.67 -12.98
N LYS A 313 15.60 11.90 -12.66
CA LYS A 313 16.04 12.63 -11.45
C LYS A 313 15.30 13.97 -11.23
N LYS A 314 14.83 14.19 -10.00
CA LYS A 314 14.19 15.43 -9.53
C LYS A 314 14.87 15.93 -8.26
N THR A 315 14.86 17.25 -8.09
CA THR A 315 15.08 17.88 -6.79
C THR A 315 13.74 18.31 -6.24
N LEU A 316 13.37 17.79 -5.07
CA LEU A 316 12.20 18.20 -4.31
C LEU A 316 12.63 19.24 -3.26
N HIS A 317 12.08 20.44 -3.35
CA HIS A 317 12.16 21.46 -2.30
C HIS A 317 10.86 21.47 -1.49
N VAL A 318 10.98 21.40 -0.17
CA VAL A 318 9.87 21.44 0.79
C VAL A 318 10.16 22.53 1.80
N MET A 319 9.23 23.45 2.00
CA MET A 319 9.26 24.42 3.09
C MET A 319 8.12 24.11 4.07
N ILE A 320 8.50 23.73 5.29
CA ILE A 320 7.57 23.61 6.42
C ILE A 320 7.33 25.02 6.94
N ILE A 321 6.18 25.61 6.59
CA ILE A 321 5.82 26.96 7.00
C ILE A 321 5.24 26.90 8.41
N SER A 322 4.07 26.28 8.56
CA SER A 322 3.31 26.26 9.82
C SER A 322 2.32 25.11 9.91
N ALA A 323 1.79 24.85 11.11
CA ALA A 323 0.62 24.01 11.32
C ALA A 323 -0.52 24.79 11.99
N GLN A 324 -1.72 24.22 11.98
CA GLN A 324 -2.93 24.82 12.52
C GLN A 324 -3.71 23.77 13.31
N GLN A 325 -4.04 24.12 14.56
CA GLN A 325 -4.92 23.36 15.44
C GLN A 325 -4.51 21.89 15.62
N LEU A 326 -3.21 21.63 15.85
CA LEU A 326 -2.70 20.30 16.11
C LEU A 326 -3.44 19.64 17.30
N PRO A 327 -3.78 18.35 17.21
CA PRO A 327 -4.44 17.65 18.31
C PRO A 327 -3.54 17.60 19.55
N LYS A 328 -4.13 17.85 20.71
CA LYS A 328 -3.57 17.43 21.99
C LYS A 328 -3.68 15.90 22.10
N ILE A 329 -2.55 15.21 22.19
CA ILE A 329 -2.50 13.75 22.25
C ILE A 329 -2.74 13.24 23.67
N ASN A 330 -1.99 13.75 24.64
CA ASN A 330 -2.15 13.36 26.04
C ASN A 330 -3.31 14.11 26.71
N LYS A 331 -4.50 13.51 26.74
CA LYS A 331 -5.71 14.10 27.37
C LYS A 331 -5.61 14.19 28.89
N ASP A 332 -4.89 13.28 29.53
CA ASP A 332 -4.79 13.18 30.99
C ASP A 332 -3.92 14.29 31.59
N LYS A 333 -2.83 14.67 30.90
CA LYS A 333 -2.01 15.83 31.22
C LYS A 333 -2.72 17.13 30.83
N GLN A 334 -3.80 17.53 31.52
CA GLN A 334 -4.62 18.70 31.16
C GLN A 334 -3.83 20.01 30.88
N LYS A 335 -2.69 20.24 31.54
CA LYS A 335 -1.81 21.41 31.33
C LYS A 335 -0.74 21.27 30.24
N SER A 336 -0.44 20.05 29.76
CA SER A 336 0.52 19.87 28.66
C SER A 336 -0.03 20.49 27.37
N ILE A 337 0.81 21.24 26.68
CA ILE A 337 0.60 21.64 25.29
C ILE A 337 1.59 20.81 24.47
N VAL A 338 1.24 20.51 23.22
CA VAL A 338 2.14 19.84 22.28
C VAL A 338 3.35 20.72 21.98
N ASP A 339 4.52 20.11 21.91
CA ASP A 339 5.81 20.71 21.54
C ASP A 339 6.18 20.25 20.10
N PRO A 340 5.49 20.73 19.05
CA PRO A 340 5.48 20.02 17.78
C PRO A 340 6.80 20.15 17.00
N GLN A 341 7.21 19.04 16.39
CA GLN A 341 8.19 18.99 15.30
C GLN A 341 7.58 18.35 14.05
N VAL A 342 8.11 18.68 12.87
CA VAL A 342 7.72 18.09 11.59
C VAL A 342 8.89 17.36 10.95
N ARG A 343 8.69 16.08 10.60
CA ARG A 343 9.64 15.22 9.89
C ARG A 343 9.11 14.90 8.49
N VAL A 344 9.98 15.05 7.49
CA VAL A 344 9.72 14.71 6.09
C VAL A 344 10.63 13.56 5.69
N GLU A 345 10.02 12.48 5.23
CA GLU A 345 10.69 11.23 4.88
C GLU A 345 10.39 10.88 3.42
N ILE A 346 11.41 10.39 2.71
CA ILE A 346 11.30 9.86 1.36
C ILE A 346 11.51 8.35 1.44
N TYR A 347 10.60 7.59 0.82
CA TYR A 347 10.69 6.13 0.73
C TYR A 347 10.58 5.69 -0.73
N GLY A 348 11.59 4.98 -1.25
CA GLY A 348 11.62 4.50 -2.62
C GLY A 348 12.72 3.47 -2.83
N VAL A 349 13.48 3.63 -3.91
CA VAL A 349 14.75 2.93 -4.09
C VAL A 349 15.74 3.30 -2.96
N PRO A 350 16.68 2.43 -2.57
CA PRO A 350 17.74 2.71 -1.60
C PRO A 350 18.35 4.10 -1.68
N ASP A 351 18.71 4.56 -2.88
CA ASP A 351 19.38 5.86 -3.13
C ASP A 351 18.47 7.09 -2.92
N ASP A 352 17.14 6.88 -2.81
CA ASP A 352 16.15 7.93 -2.57
C ASP A 352 15.70 8.01 -1.11
N ASN A 353 16.03 7.00 -0.29
CA ASN A 353 15.58 6.94 1.09
C ASN A 353 16.29 8.00 1.95
N ALA A 354 15.53 8.98 2.44
CA ALA A 354 16.05 10.11 3.19
C ALA A 354 15.05 10.59 4.25
N SER A 355 15.54 11.26 5.29
CA SER A 355 14.71 11.89 6.32
C SER A 355 15.33 13.22 6.77
N LYS A 356 14.51 14.25 6.94
CA LYS A 356 14.88 15.55 7.52
C LYS A 356 13.76 16.04 8.43
N GLN A 357 14.10 16.75 9.50
CA GLN A 357 13.14 17.24 10.48
C GLN A 357 13.39 18.70 10.86
N THR A 358 12.36 19.38 11.34
CA THR A 358 12.46 20.73 11.91
C THR A 358 13.03 20.67 13.33
N HIS A 359 13.28 21.84 13.92
CA HIS A 359 13.28 21.98 15.38
C HIS A 359 11.86 21.76 15.93
N HIS A 360 11.74 21.42 17.22
CA HIS A 360 10.45 21.51 17.92
C HIS A 360 10.12 22.97 18.24
N ILE A 361 8.85 23.27 18.49
CA ILE A 361 8.39 24.57 18.97
C ILE A 361 7.71 24.36 20.32
N ASP A 362 8.20 25.02 21.37
CA ASP A 362 7.66 24.83 22.71
C ASP A 362 6.22 25.34 22.82
N ASN A 363 5.36 24.49 23.39
CA ASN A 363 4.01 24.76 23.87
C ASN A 363 3.10 25.48 22.87
N ASN A 364 3.17 25.12 21.58
CA ASN A 364 2.30 25.69 20.55
C ASN A 364 1.73 24.63 19.59
N GLY A 365 0.57 24.06 19.95
CA GLY A 365 -0.26 23.29 19.02
C GLY A 365 -1.19 24.12 18.14
N PHE A 366 -1.44 25.39 18.47
CA PHE A 366 -2.51 26.15 17.83
C PHE A 366 -2.09 26.70 16.46
N ASN A 367 -0.90 27.30 16.39
CA ASN A 367 -0.36 27.95 15.18
C ASN A 367 1.19 27.94 15.09
N PRO A 368 1.87 26.81 15.31
CA PRO A 368 3.35 26.74 15.25
C PRO A 368 3.87 27.13 13.85
N VAL A 369 5.00 27.85 13.80
CA VAL A 369 5.62 28.36 12.57
C VAL A 369 7.12 28.04 12.56
N TRP A 370 7.57 27.20 11.62
CA TRP A 370 8.97 26.76 11.53
C TRP A 370 9.78 27.43 10.41
N ASN A 371 9.13 27.86 9.33
CA ASN A 371 9.75 28.39 8.10
C ASN A 371 10.98 27.60 7.59
N THR A 372 11.04 26.30 7.87
CA THR A 372 12.22 25.45 7.67
C THR A 372 12.22 24.85 6.27
N LYS A 373 13.36 24.92 5.56
CA LYS A 373 13.51 24.44 4.18
C LYS A 373 14.31 23.14 4.11
N PHE A 374 13.78 22.17 3.39
CA PHE A 374 14.43 20.91 3.04
C PHE A 374 14.58 20.78 1.53
N GLN A 375 15.59 20.01 1.14
CA GLN A 375 15.86 19.62 -0.24
C GLN A 375 16.17 18.12 -0.26
N PHE A 376 15.56 17.40 -1.19
CA PHE A 376 15.76 15.97 -1.41
C PHE A 376 16.05 15.72 -2.90
N THR A 377 17.00 14.84 -3.19
CA THR A 377 17.26 14.34 -4.55
C THR A 377 16.53 13.01 -4.69
N ILE A 378 15.69 12.89 -5.71
CA ILE A 378 14.88 11.70 -5.99
C ILE A 378 15.26 11.19 -7.38
N HIS A 379 15.93 10.04 -7.42
CA HIS A 379 16.48 9.40 -8.61
C HIS A 379 15.41 8.65 -9.40
N VAL A 380 14.46 7.98 -8.72
CA VAL A 380 13.39 7.18 -9.35
C VAL A 380 12.01 7.64 -8.85
N PRO A 381 11.51 8.81 -9.30
CA PRO A 381 10.25 9.40 -8.84
C PRO A 381 9.02 8.50 -8.85
N GLU A 382 8.92 7.59 -9.82
CA GLU A 382 7.75 6.72 -10.01
C GLU A 382 7.62 5.65 -8.92
N LEU A 383 8.70 5.34 -8.20
CA LEU A 383 8.69 4.45 -7.03
C LEU A 383 8.66 5.20 -5.70
N ALA A 384 8.93 6.51 -5.69
CA ALA A 384 9.04 7.30 -4.46
C ALA A 384 7.68 7.64 -3.82
N LEU A 385 7.66 7.60 -2.48
CA LEU A 385 6.61 8.08 -1.59
C LEU A 385 7.19 9.19 -0.71
N VAL A 386 6.41 10.23 -0.43
CA VAL A 386 6.74 11.30 0.51
C VAL A 386 5.83 11.16 1.73
N ARG A 387 6.42 11.14 2.93
CA ARG A 387 5.73 11.01 4.21
C ARG A 387 6.04 12.22 5.08
N PHE A 388 4.98 12.90 5.53
CA PHE A 388 5.02 14.00 6.49
C PHE A 388 4.52 13.47 7.83
N VAL A 389 5.29 13.72 8.89
CA VAL A 389 4.99 13.30 10.26
C VAL A 389 5.05 14.53 11.14
N VAL A 390 4.01 14.75 11.95
CA VAL A 390 3.99 15.72 13.04
C VAL A 390 4.06 14.92 14.33
N GLU A 391 4.96 15.32 15.23
CA GLU A 391 5.24 14.62 16.48
C GLU A 391 5.30 15.61 17.64
N ASP A 392 4.86 15.18 18.82
CA ASP A 392 5.01 15.89 20.10
C ASP A 392 6.39 15.55 20.64
N TYR A 393 7.27 16.53 20.79
CA TYR A 393 8.64 16.27 21.26
C TYR A 393 8.65 15.98 22.76
N ASP A 394 9.25 14.86 23.17
CA ASP A 394 9.50 14.56 24.59
C ASP A 394 11.00 14.28 24.79
N ALA A 395 11.63 15.03 25.69
CA ALA A 395 13.04 14.86 26.03
C ALA A 395 13.31 13.61 26.92
N ALA A 396 12.28 13.07 27.58
CA ALA A 396 12.36 11.96 28.52
C ALA A 396 11.76 10.64 28.00
N SER A 397 11.01 10.67 26.90
CA SER A 397 10.38 9.49 26.32
C SER A 397 10.42 9.49 24.78
N SER A 398 9.70 8.59 24.12
CA SER A 398 9.55 8.62 22.66
C SER A 398 8.48 9.61 22.26
N ASN A 399 8.78 10.50 21.33
CA ASN A 399 7.82 11.47 20.78
C ASN A 399 6.46 10.84 20.41
N ASP A 400 5.37 11.46 20.84
CA ASP A 400 4.01 11.02 20.51
C ASP A 400 3.64 11.43 19.07
N LEU A 401 2.95 10.54 18.34
CA LEU A 401 2.46 10.85 17.00
C LEU A 401 1.27 11.83 17.07
N VAL A 402 1.47 13.06 16.55
CA VAL A 402 0.43 14.10 16.49
C VAL A 402 -0.41 13.97 15.23
N GLY A 403 0.21 13.56 14.12
CA GLY A 403 -0.49 13.26 12.88
C GLY A 403 0.45 13.02 11.71
N LEU A 404 -0.07 12.45 10.63
CA LEU A 404 0.73 12.16 9.43
C LEU A 404 -0.07 12.32 8.13
N TYR A 405 0.67 12.46 7.04
CA TYR A 405 0.16 12.37 5.68
C TYR A 405 1.22 11.74 4.77
N THR A 406 0.84 10.79 3.92
CA THR A 406 1.76 10.09 3.01
C THR A 406 1.15 9.99 1.63
N LEU A 407 1.91 10.30 0.58
CA LEU A 407 1.46 10.21 -0.81
C LEU A 407 2.59 9.78 -1.77
N PRO A 408 2.29 9.21 -2.95
CA PRO A 408 3.28 8.97 -3.99
C PRO A 408 3.81 10.30 -4.53
N PHE A 409 5.13 10.39 -4.76
CA PHE A 409 5.76 11.62 -5.25
C PHE A 409 5.14 12.10 -6.57
N THR A 410 4.82 11.18 -7.48
CA THR A 410 4.15 11.48 -8.75
C THR A 410 2.73 12.03 -8.60
N SER A 411 2.10 11.89 -7.43
CA SER A 411 0.76 12.42 -7.12
C SER A 411 0.83 13.70 -6.27
N MET A 412 2.01 14.25 -6.04
CA MET A 412 2.20 15.51 -5.34
C MET A 412 2.07 16.68 -6.32
N GLN A 413 1.23 17.67 -5.98
CA GLN A 413 1.16 18.91 -6.74
C GLN A 413 2.47 19.71 -6.63
N ASN A 414 2.80 20.40 -7.72
CA ASN A 414 3.74 21.52 -7.71
C ASN A 414 2.98 22.81 -7.42
N GLY A 415 3.35 23.54 -6.37
CA GLY A 415 2.74 24.83 -6.06
C GLY A 415 3.61 25.70 -5.16
N GLU A 416 3.50 27.02 -5.30
CA GLU A 416 4.19 27.97 -4.42
C GLU A 416 3.72 27.86 -2.96
N LEU A 417 2.47 27.44 -2.75
CA LEU A 417 1.88 27.05 -1.47
C LEU A 417 0.91 25.89 -1.73
N VAL A 418 0.98 24.83 -0.91
CA VAL A 418 0.04 23.71 -0.94
C VAL A 418 -0.30 23.29 0.50
N LYS A 419 -1.54 22.86 0.72
CA LYS A 419 -2.01 22.53 2.05
C LYS A 419 -2.06 21.01 2.25
N ILE A 420 -1.53 20.54 3.37
CA ILE A 420 -1.91 19.25 3.94
C ILE A 420 -3.15 19.50 4.81
N SER A 421 -4.29 19.69 4.13
CA SER A 421 -5.63 19.85 4.71
C SER A 421 -6.37 18.52 4.83
N GLU A 422 -6.01 17.53 4.00
CA GLU A 422 -6.60 16.20 4.06
C GLU A 422 -6.09 15.43 5.28
N LYS A 423 -6.78 15.64 6.42
CA LYS A 423 -6.89 14.68 7.53
C LYS A 423 -5.54 14.11 7.99
N LEU A 424 -4.80 14.89 8.78
CA LEU A 424 -3.71 14.35 9.61
C LEU A 424 -4.22 13.09 10.34
N LEU A 425 -3.72 11.92 9.94
CA LEU A 425 -4.16 10.65 10.52
C LEU A 425 -3.60 10.55 11.94
N CYS A 426 -4.49 10.64 12.92
CA CYS A 426 -4.18 10.35 14.31
C CYS A 426 -4.10 8.82 14.50
N SER A 427 -3.38 8.36 15.53
CA SER A 427 -3.26 6.94 15.88
C SER A 427 -4.60 6.28 16.22
N TYR A 428 -5.62 7.08 16.57
CA TYR A 428 -7.01 6.67 16.67
C TYR A 428 -7.78 7.10 15.41
N TYR A 429 -8.56 6.16 14.85
CA TYR A 429 -9.30 6.26 13.59
C TYR A 429 -10.50 7.25 13.61
N GLU A 430 -10.32 8.45 14.15
CA GLU A 430 -11.32 9.53 14.15
C GLU A 430 -10.94 10.64 13.15
N PHE A 431 -11.92 11.09 12.36
CA PHE A 431 -11.72 12.18 11.42
C PHE A 431 -11.66 13.53 12.14
N ALA A 432 -10.46 14.08 12.28
CA ALA A 432 -10.31 15.45 12.75
C ALA A 432 -10.59 16.47 11.62
N HIS A 433 -11.84 16.94 11.55
CA HIS A 433 -12.19 18.08 10.71
C HIS A 433 -11.47 19.36 11.22
N HIS A 434 -11.08 20.26 10.30
CA HIS A 434 -10.43 21.56 10.53
C HIS A 434 -8.93 21.60 10.94
N LYS A 435 -8.19 20.49 10.93
CA LYS A 435 -6.74 20.47 11.28
C LYS A 435 -5.83 20.34 10.06
N SER A 436 -4.67 21.01 10.06
CA SER A 436 -3.81 21.04 8.87
C SER A 436 -2.36 21.46 9.11
N CYS A 437 -1.47 21.04 8.20
CA CYS A 437 -0.17 21.69 8.00
C CYS A 437 -0.21 22.53 6.72
N LEU A 438 0.27 23.77 6.79
CA LEU A 438 0.48 24.63 5.63
C LEU A 438 1.92 24.51 5.17
N LEU A 439 2.12 24.06 3.95
CA LEU A 439 3.43 23.83 3.36
C LEU A 439 3.61 24.66 2.08
N SER A 440 4.84 24.73 1.62
CA SER A 440 5.17 25.06 0.25
C SER A 440 6.01 23.91 -0.29
N SER A 441 5.67 23.36 -1.45
CA SER A 441 6.43 22.26 -2.06
C SER A 441 6.48 22.41 -3.57
N GLY A 442 7.69 22.46 -4.10
CA GLY A 442 7.95 22.47 -5.53
C GLY A 442 9.12 21.57 -5.86
N TYR A 443 8.99 20.78 -6.92
CA TYR A 443 10.08 20.01 -7.49
C TYR A 443 10.48 20.54 -8.86
N ARG A 444 11.79 20.45 -9.16
CA ARG A 444 12.37 20.78 -10.47
C ARG A 444 13.11 19.57 -11.04
N HIS A 445 13.28 19.55 -12.36
CA HIS A 445 14.26 18.66 -12.98
C HIS A 445 15.66 19.11 -12.60
N ILE A 446 16.57 18.16 -12.36
CA ILE A 446 17.99 18.48 -12.20
C ILE A 446 18.57 18.70 -13.59
N THR A 447 19.16 19.87 -13.80
CA THR A 447 19.96 20.23 -14.98
C THR A 447 21.41 20.47 -14.56
N GLU A 448 22.35 20.38 -15.49
CA GLU A 448 23.79 20.48 -15.19
C GLU A 448 24.27 21.89 -14.76
N GLN A 449 23.35 22.84 -14.54
CA GLN A 449 23.64 24.24 -14.20
C GLN A 449 22.98 24.74 -12.89
N ASP A 450 22.34 23.87 -12.11
CA ASP A 450 21.53 24.23 -10.92
C ASP A 450 22.34 24.67 -9.68
N ASN A 451 23.19 25.70 -9.80
CA ASN A 451 24.02 26.23 -8.70
C ASN A 451 23.62 27.62 -8.17
N GLN A 452 22.61 28.28 -8.75
CA GLN A 452 22.07 29.55 -8.23
C GLN A 452 20.58 29.73 -8.51
N LEU A 453 19.77 29.97 -7.48
CA LEU A 453 18.63 30.89 -7.53
C LEU A 453 18.06 31.21 -6.13
N LYS A 454 17.70 32.49 -5.92
CA LYS A 454 17.08 33.00 -4.70
C LYS A 454 15.56 32.74 -4.72
N CYS A 455 14.98 32.50 -3.55
CA CYS A 455 13.53 32.36 -3.36
C CYS A 455 12.89 33.74 -3.11
N PRO A 456 11.96 34.22 -3.96
CA PRO A 456 11.35 35.54 -3.82
C PRO A 456 10.14 35.50 -2.86
N LEU A 457 10.42 35.42 -1.55
CA LEU A 457 9.38 35.45 -0.51
C LEU A 457 9.77 36.43 0.60
N GLN A 458 9.39 37.69 0.42
CA GLN A 458 9.56 38.73 1.45
C GLN A 458 8.46 39.82 1.45
N THR A 459 7.35 39.64 0.72
CA THR A 459 6.42 40.76 0.41
C THR A 459 4.91 40.43 0.48
N LEU A 460 4.51 39.31 1.08
CA LEU A 460 3.08 38.89 1.14
C LEU A 460 2.55 38.52 2.55
N LEU A 461 3.28 38.89 3.61
CA LEU A 461 2.85 38.79 5.01
C LEU A 461 3.16 40.08 5.79
N GLY A 462 2.67 41.20 5.26
CA GLY A 462 2.46 42.46 6.00
C GLY A 462 1.02 42.54 6.47
#